data_AF-A0A3S9HP17-F1
#
_entry.id   AF-A0A3S9HP17-F1
#
_cell.length_a   1.000
_cell.length_b   1.000
_cell.length_c   1.000
_cell.angle_alpha   90.00
_cell.angle_beta   90.00
_cell.angle_gamma   90.00
#
_symmetry.space_group_name_H-M   'P 1'
#
loop_
_entity.id
_entity.type
_entity.pdbx_description
1 polymer ?
#
loop_
_entity_poly.entity_id
_entity_poly.type
_entity_poly.pdbx_seq_one_letter_code
_entity_poly.pdbx_strand_id
1 'polypeptide(L)'
;MNKTYQWHGVNTVLVLLALSTGFICQSLQAQEDKIELAVLQKKIAELDVRFATTSIQTGVQAELALNESEIGQEQLRLWYLQAENDCYDKFFVTSCINDSKLLRRKLFAVLQRISVEAKAFQRKEHIDQIDADLQIKNTPVAQ
;
A
#
# COMPACT_ATOMS: atom_id res chain seq x y z
N MET A 1 19.94 4.95 75.15
CA MET A 1 18.58 5.35 74.71
C MET A 1 18.26 4.59 73.44
N ASN A 2 17.47 3.51 73.52
CA ASN A 2 16.95 2.78 72.37
C ASN A 2 15.52 2.37 72.72
N LYS A 3 14.53 2.85 71.96
CA LYS A 3 13.15 2.37 72.05
C LYS A 3 12.80 1.67 70.74
N THR A 4 12.67 0.37 70.83
CA THR A 4 12.00 -0.51 69.88
C THR A 4 10.48 -0.28 69.98
N TYR A 5 9.83 -0.02 68.86
CA TYR A 5 8.37 -0.05 68.76
C TYR A 5 7.96 -1.25 67.93
N GLN A 6 7.37 -2.24 68.60
CA GLN A 6 6.47 -3.23 67.99
C GLN A 6 5.13 -2.57 67.71
N TRP A 7 4.57 -2.80 66.52
CA TRP A 7 3.14 -2.64 66.25
C TRP A 7 2.63 -3.89 65.54
N HIS A 8 1.57 -4.44 66.13
CA HIS A 8 0.88 -5.66 65.71
C HIS A 8 -0.01 -5.42 64.50
N GLY A 9 -0.29 -6.53 63.81
CA GLY A 9 -0.91 -6.60 62.50
C GLY A 9 -2.28 -5.95 62.35
N VAL A 10 -2.48 -5.40 61.16
CA VAL A 10 -3.78 -5.27 60.51
C VAL A 10 -3.63 -5.81 59.08
N ASN A 11 -4.23 -6.99 58.88
CA ASN A 11 -4.67 -7.63 57.63
C ASN A 11 -3.99 -7.22 56.30
N THR A 12 -2.96 -7.98 55.95
CA THR A 12 -2.27 -8.04 54.64
C THR A 12 -3.10 -8.64 53.49
N VAL A 13 -4.37 -8.98 53.69
CA VAL A 13 -5.18 -9.68 52.66
C VAL A 13 -5.90 -8.71 51.71
N LEU A 14 -6.09 -7.43 52.07
CA LEU A 14 -6.93 -6.52 51.28
C LEU A 14 -6.18 -5.62 50.27
N VAL A 15 -4.84 -5.68 50.22
CA VAL A 15 -4.04 -4.90 49.25
C VAL A 15 -3.77 -5.69 47.96
N LEU A 16 -3.98 -7.00 47.96
CA LEU A 16 -3.68 -7.87 46.81
C LEU A 16 -4.80 -7.95 45.75
N LEU A 17 -5.96 -7.33 45.97
CA LEU A 17 -7.09 -7.35 45.01
C LEU A 17 -7.19 -6.10 44.11
N ALA A 18 -6.27 -5.14 44.24
CA ALA A 18 -6.24 -3.94 43.41
C ALA A 18 -5.06 -3.91 42.40
N LEU A 19 -4.39 -5.04 42.18
CA LEU A 19 -3.30 -5.19 41.20
C LEU A 19 -3.63 -6.17 40.05
N SER A 20 -4.83 -6.73 40.02
CA SER A 20 -5.25 -7.74 39.01
C SER A 20 -6.19 -7.22 37.91
N THR A 21 -6.45 -5.91 37.81
CA THR A 21 -7.27 -5.30 36.74
C THR A 21 -6.48 -4.40 35.79
N GLY A 22 -5.17 -4.62 35.68
CA GLY A 22 -4.28 -3.95 34.71
C GLY A 22 -3.75 -4.85 33.60
N PHE A 23 -4.20 -6.10 33.51
CA PHE A 23 -3.80 -7.07 32.47
C PHE A 23 -4.89 -7.21 31.39
N ILE A 24 -5.42 -6.10 30.90
CA ILE A 24 -5.99 -6.05 29.55
C ILE A 24 -4.89 -5.48 28.66
N CYS A 25 -3.78 -6.21 28.54
CA CYS A 25 -2.91 -6.02 27.40
C CYS A 25 -3.67 -6.67 26.24
N GLN A 26 -4.40 -5.85 25.52
CA GLN A 26 -4.96 -6.17 24.23
C GLN A 26 -3.81 -6.73 23.40
N SER A 27 -3.78 -8.04 23.19
CA SER A 27 -3.14 -8.61 22.02
C SER A 27 -3.98 -8.15 20.82
N LEU A 28 -3.87 -6.86 20.49
CA LEU A 28 -4.30 -6.36 19.20
C LEU A 28 -3.41 -7.10 18.24
N GLN A 29 -4.01 -8.04 17.52
CA GLN A 29 -3.34 -8.83 16.52
C GLN A 29 -2.71 -7.85 15.53
N ALA A 30 -1.40 -7.65 15.65
CA ALA A 30 -0.56 -7.34 14.51
C ALA A 30 -0.53 -8.63 13.67
N GLN A 31 -1.68 -9.00 13.10
CA GLN A 31 -1.72 -9.94 12.02
C GLN A 31 -1.20 -9.14 10.83
N GLU A 32 0.12 -9.17 10.70
CA GLU A 32 0.82 -8.66 9.53
C GLU A 32 0.34 -9.55 8.37
N ASP A 33 -0.74 -9.11 7.71
CA ASP A 33 -1.34 -9.82 6.59
C ASP A 33 -0.29 -9.87 5.48
N LYS A 34 0.48 -10.96 5.48
CA LYS A 34 1.49 -11.23 4.46
C LYS A 34 0.80 -11.18 3.11
N ILE A 35 1.27 -10.32 2.21
CA ILE A 35 0.70 -10.22 0.87
C ILE A 35 1.05 -11.51 0.13
N GLU A 36 0.04 -12.32 -0.19
CA GLU A 36 0.26 -13.55 -0.93
C GLU A 36 0.60 -13.24 -2.39
N LEU A 37 1.73 -13.77 -2.87
CA LEU A 37 2.21 -13.52 -4.24
C LEU A 37 1.18 -13.91 -5.31
N ALA A 38 0.52 -15.06 -5.15
CA ALA A 38 -0.44 -15.57 -6.13
C ALA A 38 -1.65 -14.61 -6.28
N VAL A 39 -2.14 -14.08 -5.16
CA VAL A 39 -3.22 -13.09 -5.14
C VAL A 39 -2.78 -11.80 -5.84
N LEU A 40 -1.57 -11.31 -5.54
CA LEU A 40 -1.03 -10.12 -6.17
C LEU A 40 -0.86 -10.29 -7.69
N GLN A 41 -0.30 -11.41 -8.13
CA GLN A 41 -0.12 -11.73 -9.55
C GLN A 41 -1.46 -11.77 -10.28
N LYS A 42 -2.45 -12.44 -9.69
CA LYS A 42 -3.81 -12.50 -10.25
C LYS A 42 -4.40 -11.10 -10.39
N LYS A 43 -4.32 -10.28 -9.34
CA LYS A 43 -4.82 -8.89 -9.37
C LYS A 43 -4.13 -8.08 -10.47
N ILE A 44 -2.81 -8.14 -10.59
CA ILE A 44 -2.07 -7.40 -11.62
C ILE A 44 -2.43 -7.89 -13.02
N ALA A 45 -2.63 -9.20 -13.21
CA ALA A 45 -3.07 -9.76 -14.49
C ALA A 45 -4.50 -9.29 -14.85
N GLU A 46 -5.41 -9.24 -13.88
CA GLU A 46 -6.76 -8.69 -14.07
C GLU A 46 -6.72 -7.20 -14.46
N LEU A 47 -5.84 -6.42 -13.84
CA LEU A 47 -5.62 -5.01 -14.23
C LEU A 47 -5.07 -4.89 -15.65
N ASP A 48 -4.14 -5.75 -16.04
CA ASP A 48 -3.57 -5.74 -17.40
C ASP A 48 -4.62 -6.02 -18.47
N VAL A 49 -5.53 -6.96 -18.20
CA VAL A 49 -6.65 -7.28 -19.10
C VAL A 49 -7.66 -6.13 -19.13
N ARG A 50 -8.00 -5.57 -17.96
CA ARG A 50 -8.98 -4.48 -17.84
C ARG A 50 -8.50 -3.19 -18.53
N PHE A 51 -7.23 -2.86 -18.36
CA PHE A 51 -6.59 -1.67 -18.94
C PHE A 51 -5.60 -2.08 -20.02
N ALA A 52 -6.06 -2.85 -21.00
CA ALA A 52 -5.25 -3.24 -22.15
C ALA A 52 -4.67 -2.01 -22.86
N THR A 53 -3.62 -2.20 -23.65
CA THR A 53 -2.96 -1.08 -24.34
C THR A 53 -3.97 -0.34 -25.24
N THR A 54 -4.02 0.98 -25.14
CA THR A 54 -4.97 1.89 -25.82
C THR A 54 -6.43 1.74 -25.41
N SER A 55 -6.74 1.07 -24.30
CA SER A 55 -8.13 0.88 -23.86
C SER A 55 -8.70 2.07 -23.09
N ILE A 56 -7.86 2.99 -22.62
CA ILE A 56 -8.27 4.16 -21.84
C ILE A 56 -8.82 5.25 -22.78
N GLN A 57 -10.13 5.50 -22.73
CA GLN A 57 -10.81 6.41 -23.64
C GLN A 57 -11.56 7.56 -22.95
N THR A 58 -11.73 7.50 -21.63
CA THR A 58 -12.43 8.53 -20.87
C THR A 58 -11.62 8.98 -19.65
N GLY A 59 -11.84 10.22 -19.20
CA GLY A 59 -11.17 10.76 -18.01
C GLY A 59 -11.44 9.90 -16.76
N VAL A 60 -12.68 9.41 -16.61
CA VAL A 60 -13.07 8.50 -15.51
C VAL A 60 -12.27 7.19 -15.55
N GLN A 61 -12.08 6.60 -16.74
CA GLN A 61 -11.24 5.41 -16.89
C GLN A 61 -9.78 5.70 -16.58
N ALA A 62 -9.26 6.86 -17.00
CA ALA A 62 -7.89 7.25 -16.74
C ALA A 62 -7.62 7.43 -15.23
N GLU A 63 -8.54 8.07 -14.51
CA GLU A 63 -8.44 8.24 -13.05
C GLU A 63 -8.48 6.89 -12.32
N LEU A 64 -9.42 6.01 -12.71
CA LEU A 64 -9.51 4.67 -12.14
C LEU A 64 -8.24 3.85 -12.41
N ALA A 65 -7.76 3.85 -13.66
CA ALA A 65 -6.55 3.16 -14.05
C ALA A 65 -5.33 3.65 -13.26
N LEU A 66 -5.22 4.97 -13.07
CA LEU A 66 -4.15 5.57 -12.31
C LEU A 66 -4.18 5.11 -10.85
N ASN A 67 -5.33 5.26 -10.18
CA ASN A 67 -5.50 4.87 -8.78
C ASN A 67 -5.26 3.37 -8.56
N GLU A 68 -5.87 2.50 -9.37
CA GLU A 68 -5.68 1.05 -9.25
C GLU A 68 -4.23 0.63 -9.51
N SER A 69 -3.54 1.29 -10.47
CA SER A 69 -2.13 1.02 -10.74
C SER A 69 -1.23 1.46 -9.58
N GLU A 70 -1.49 2.61 -8.95
CA GLU A 70 -0.69 3.12 -7.82
C GLU A 70 -0.89 2.27 -6.56
N ILE A 71 -2.12 1.85 -6.26
CA ILE A 71 -2.40 0.86 -5.21
C ILE A 71 -1.65 -0.44 -5.48
N GLY A 72 -1.67 -0.93 -6.74
CA GLY A 72 -0.95 -2.13 -7.13
C GLY A 72 0.57 -2.00 -6.95
N GLN A 73 1.14 -0.84 -7.28
CA GLN A 73 2.58 -0.56 -7.10
C GLN A 73 2.96 -0.60 -5.62
N GLU A 74 2.14 -0.03 -4.75
CA GLU A 74 2.38 -0.04 -3.31
C GLU A 74 2.27 -1.45 -2.73
N GLN A 75 1.25 -2.22 -3.12
CA GLN A 75 1.12 -3.62 -2.72
C GLN A 75 2.31 -4.47 -3.19
N LEU A 76 2.81 -4.25 -4.41
CA LEU A 76 4.00 -4.92 -4.92
C LEU A 76 5.27 -4.51 -4.18
N ARG A 77 5.38 -3.25 -3.77
CA ARG A 77 6.48 -2.74 -2.94
C ARG A 77 6.51 -3.44 -1.58
N LEU A 78 5.37 -3.48 -0.90
CA LEU A 78 5.21 -4.13 0.40
C LEU A 78 5.52 -5.64 0.32
N TRP A 79 4.96 -6.32 -0.70
CA TRP A 79 5.27 -7.72 -0.96
C TRP A 79 6.77 -7.95 -1.15
N TYR A 80 7.44 -7.11 -1.94
CA TYR A 80 8.87 -7.28 -2.21
C TYR A 80 9.71 -7.08 -0.94
N LEU A 81 9.37 -6.10 -0.10
CA LEU A 81 10.07 -5.89 1.18
C LEU A 81 9.96 -7.12 2.09
N GLN A 82 8.76 -7.70 2.17
CA GLN A 82 8.54 -8.93 2.91
C GLN A 82 9.33 -10.11 2.29
N ALA A 83 9.27 -10.27 0.97
CA ALA A 83 9.98 -11.33 0.26
C ALA A 83 11.50 -11.23 0.41
N GLU A 84 12.04 -10.00 0.46
CA GLU A 84 13.46 -9.75 0.72
C GLU A 84 13.86 -10.16 2.14
N ASN A 85 13.03 -9.84 3.14
CA ASN A 85 13.23 -10.29 4.52
C ASN A 85 13.18 -11.82 4.62
N ASP A 86 12.16 -12.45 4.03
CA ASP A 86 11.97 -13.91 3.99
C ASP A 86 13.14 -14.64 3.27
N CYS A 87 13.97 -13.93 2.48
CA CYS A 87 15.13 -14.52 1.81
C CYS A 87 16.35 -14.69 2.72
N TYR A 88 16.49 -13.90 3.79
CA TYR A 88 17.67 -13.97 4.67
C TYR A 88 17.72 -15.25 5.50
N ASP A 89 16.57 -15.90 5.71
CA ASP A 89 16.48 -17.19 6.41
C ASP A 89 16.85 -18.40 5.53
N LYS A 90 17.15 -18.17 4.24
CA LYS A 90 17.44 -19.24 3.27
C LYS A 90 18.94 -19.41 3.06
N PHE A 91 19.36 -20.65 2.80
CA PHE A 91 20.76 -20.97 2.51
C PHE A 91 21.30 -20.22 1.27
N PHE A 92 20.49 -20.09 0.22
CA PHE A 92 20.85 -19.39 -1.03
C PHE A 92 20.24 -17.99 -1.10
N VAL A 93 20.59 -17.10 -0.15
CA VAL A 93 20.06 -15.73 -0.04
C VAL A 93 20.13 -14.96 -1.36
N THR A 94 21.29 -14.97 -2.02
CA THR A 94 21.50 -14.22 -3.27
C THR A 94 20.57 -14.66 -4.39
N SER A 95 20.37 -15.97 -4.56
CA SER A 95 19.43 -16.50 -5.57
C SER A 95 18.01 -16.07 -5.25
N CYS A 96 17.59 -16.23 -4.00
CA CYS A 96 16.25 -15.84 -3.55
C CYS A 96 15.95 -14.35 -3.81
N ILE A 97 16.87 -13.46 -3.44
CA ILE A 97 16.70 -12.01 -3.66
C ILE A 97 16.62 -11.71 -5.16
N ASN A 98 17.44 -12.37 -5.99
CA ASN A 98 17.42 -12.16 -7.44
C ASN A 98 16.10 -12.60 -8.06
N ASP A 99 15.55 -13.75 -7.66
CA ASP A 99 14.26 -14.23 -8.14
C ASP A 99 13.14 -13.24 -7.78
N SER A 100 13.10 -12.76 -6.53
CA SER A 100 12.15 -11.73 -6.08
C SER A 100 12.30 -10.42 -6.85
N LYS A 101 13.54 -9.99 -7.15
CA LYS A 101 13.81 -8.78 -7.95
C LYS A 101 13.30 -8.91 -9.38
N LEU A 102 13.56 -10.05 -10.03
CA LEU A 102 13.08 -10.30 -11.39
C LEU A 102 11.57 -10.29 -11.44
N LEU A 103 10.92 -10.94 -10.47
CA LEU A 103 9.46 -10.97 -10.41
C LEU A 103 8.87 -9.58 -10.16
N ARG A 104 9.44 -8.81 -9.23
CA ARG A 104 9.05 -7.42 -9.01
C ARG A 104 9.16 -6.59 -10.30
N ARG A 105 10.28 -6.69 -11.02
CA ARG A 105 10.48 -5.96 -12.29
C ARG A 105 9.39 -6.29 -13.31
N LYS A 106 9.07 -7.57 -13.48
CA LYS A 106 8.03 -8.03 -14.40
C LYS A 106 6.65 -7.45 -14.05
N LEU A 107 6.24 -7.56 -12.78
CA LEU A 107 4.93 -7.09 -12.33
C LEU A 107 4.84 -5.56 -12.33
N PHE A 108 5.92 -4.88 -11.92
CA PHE A 108 5.98 -3.43 -11.91
C PHE A 108 5.88 -2.83 -13.32
N ALA A 109 6.46 -3.48 -14.33
CA ALA A 109 6.37 -3.02 -15.71
C ALA A 109 4.92 -2.93 -16.21
N VAL A 110 4.07 -3.88 -15.84
CA VAL A 110 2.63 -3.87 -16.17
C VAL A 110 1.93 -2.67 -15.53
N LEU A 111 2.10 -2.51 -14.21
CA LEU A 111 1.50 -1.40 -13.46
C LEU A 111 1.98 -0.04 -13.96
N GLN A 112 3.28 0.07 -14.28
CA GLN A 112 3.87 1.28 -14.82
C GLN A 112 3.31 1.63 -16.20
N ARG A 113 3.09 0.63 -17.08
CA ARG A 113 2.43 0.86 -18.37
C ARG A 113 1.07 1.51 -18.19
N ILE A 114 0.22 0.92 -17.33
CA ILE A 114 -1.13 1.41 -17.05
C ILE A 114 -1.08 2.86 -16.53
N SER A 115 -0.22 3.14 -15.55
CA SER A 115 -0.05 4.48 -14.98
C SER A 115 0.39 5.52 -16.01
N VAL A 116 1.34 5.17 -16.88
CA VAL A 116 1.85 6.06 -17.92
C VAL A 116 0.76 6.36 -18.96
N GLU A 117 0.01 5.34 -19.39
CA GLU A 117 -1.07 5.49 -20.37
C GLU A 117 -2.19 6.39 -19.82
N ALA A 118 -2.60 6.16 -18.57
CA ALA A 118 -3.59 7.00 -17.88
C ALA A 118 -3.14 8.46 -17.78
N LYS A 119 -1.89 8.70 -17.35
CA LYS A 119 -1.29 10.04 -17.27
C LYS A 119 -1.17 10.69 -18.65
N ALA A 120 -0.86 9.92 -19.70
CA ALA A 120 -0.80 10.43 -21.06
C ALA A 120 -2.18 10.87 -21.56
N PHE A 121 -3.23 10.09 -21.28
CA PHE A 121 -4.61 10.46 -21.60
C PHE A 121 -5.00 11.78 -20.91
N GLN A 122 -4.78 11.89 -19.60
CA GLN A 122 -5.12 13.11 -18.84
C GLN A 122 -4.39 14.35 -19.37
N ARG A 123 -3.11 14.21 -19.73
CA ARG A 123 -2.35 15.31 -20.34
C ARG A 123 -2.94 15.74 -21.68
N LYS A 124 -3.34 14.78 -22.52
CA LYS A 124 -3.97 15.06 -23.80
C LYS A 124 -5.31 15.78 -23.61
N GLU A 125 -6.18 15.25 -22.76
CA GLU A 125 -7.50 15.85 -22.48
C GLU A 125 -7.38 17.29 -21.96
N HIS A 126 -6.41 17.54 -21.08
CA HIS A 126 -6.15 18.88 -20.58
C HIS A 126 -5.69 19.85 -21.68
N ILE A 127 -4.83 19.41 -22.58
CA ILE A 127 -4.37 20.22 -23.73
C ILE A 127 -5.53 20.49 -24.69
N ASP A 128 -6.34 19.48 -25.00
CA ASP A 128 -7.50 19.62 -25.89
C ASP A 128 -8.51 20.65 -25.35
N GLN A 129 -8.70 20.69 -24.02
CA GLN A 129 -9.53 21.71 -23.35
C GLN A 129 -8.93 23.11 -23.50
N ILE A 130 -7.64 23.27 -23.26
CA ILE A 130 -6.94 24.56 -23.42
C ILE A 130 -7.05 25.06 -24.88
N ASP A 131 -6.86 24.17 -25.85
CA ASP A 131 -6.94 24.53 -27.27
C ASP A 131 -8.36 24.94 -27.67
N ALA A 132 -9.39 24.27 -27.15
CA ALA A 132 -10.79 24.67 -27.36
C ALA A 132 -11.09 26.05 -26.78
N ASP A 133 -10.62 26.33 -25.56
CA ASP A 133 -10.79 27.63 -24.91
C ASP A 133 -10.09 28.77 -25.68
N LEU A 134 -8.90 28.50 -26.21
CA LEU A 134 -8.16 29.45 -27.04
C LEU A 134 -8.88 29.72 -28.37
N GLN A 135 -9.47 28.70 -29.01
CA GLN A 135 -10.25 28.87 -30.24
C GLN A 135 -11.48 29.74 -30.01
N ILE A 136 -12.21 29.54 -28.90
CA ILE A 136 -13.37 30.35 -28.53
C ILE A 136 -12.95 31.81 -28.34
N LYS A 137 -11.86 32.07 -27.62
CA LYS A 137 -11.36 33.44 -27.37
C LYS A 137 -10.91 34.16 -28.66
N ASN A 138 -10.33 33.42 -29.60
CA ASN A 138 -9.78 33.98 -30.84
C ASN A 138 -10.82 34.11 -31.96
N THR A 139 -12.04 33.61 -31.77
CA THR A 139 -13.11 33.74 -32.77
C THR A 139 -13.63 35.18 -32.76
N PRO A 140 -13.44 35.98 -33.83
CA PRO A 140 -13.97 37.34 -33.87
C PRO A 140 -15.49 37.29 -33.83
N VAL A 141 -16.09 37.92 -32.81
CA VAL A 141 -17.53 38.12 -32.74
C VAL A 141 -17.90 39.06 -33.89
N ALA A 142 -18.61 38.54 -34.90
CA ALA A 142 -19.19 39.37 -35.94
C ALA A 142 -20.17 40.35 -35.28
N GLN A 143 -19.81 41.63 -35.30
CA GLN A 143 -20.69 42.75 -34.92
C GLN A 143 -21.61 43.10 -36.09
#